data_AF-G4RKJ0-F1
#
_entry.id   AF-G4RKJ0-F1
#
_cell.length_a   1.000
_cell.length_b   1.000
_cell.length_c   1.000
_cell.angle_alpha   90.00
_cell.angle_beta   90.00
_cell.angle_gamma   90.00
#
_symmetry.space_group_name_H-M   'P 1'
#
loop_
_entity.id
_entity.type
_entity.pdbx_description
1 polymer ?
#
loop_
_entity_poly.entity_id
_entity_poly.type
_entity_poly.pdbx_seq_one_letter_code
_entity_poly.pdbx_strand_id
1 'polypeptide(L)'
;MSMILIDYDPRTGVGLAATGKAACGQIEVRPIKIPPPPISPPLRAGILRSPNGGLALISPAPTSEADLVLENIDYAIEGEIRRGILTGVACGRKIKAKSYVPYEGPLLGLVPVKRLGDFPRAVFRMLIYRLALP
;
A
#
# COMPACT_ATOMS: atom_id res chain seq x y z
N MET A 1 7.09 9.99 15.29
CA MET A 1 6.85 9.77 13.84
C MET A 1 6.19 8.40 13.70
N SER A 2 4.94 8.36 13.24
CA SER A 2 4.20 7.12 13.03
C SER A 2 4.52 6.54 11.64
N MET A 3 4.47 5.23 11.53
CA MET A 3 4.67 4.46 10.31
C MET A 3 3.49 3.54 10.11
N ILE A 4 3.18 3.28 8.86
CA ILE A 4 2.19 2.29 8.47
C ILE A 4 2.95 1.11 7.85
N LEU A 5 2.84 -0.04 8.49
CA LEU A 5 3.35 -1.30 7.97
C LEU A 5 2.22 -1.97 7.19
N ILE A 6 2.44 -2.20 5.90
CA ILE A 6 1.45 -2.78 4.98
C ILE A 6 1.56 -4.30 4.97
N ASP A 7 2.78 -4.82 5.03
CA ASP A 7 3.05 -6.25 4.99
C ASP A 7 4.32 -6.60 5.78
N TYR A 8 4.48 -7.87 6.12
CA TYR A 8 5.63 -8.39 6.84
C TYR A 8 5.95 -9.83 6.40
N ASP A 9 7.19 -10.06 6.00
CA ASP A 9 7.71 -11.38 5.72
C ASP A 9 8.46 -11.94 6.95
N PRO A 10 7.90 -12.96 7.65
CA PRO A 10 8.53 -13.55 8.82
C PRO A 10 9.81 -14.34 8.50
N ARG A 11 10.02 -14.76 7.23
CA ARG A 11 11.23 -15.51 6.85
C ARG A 11 12.45 -14.61 6.76
N THR A 12 12.26 -13.39 6.28
CA THR A 12 13.34 -12.42 6.09
C THR A 12 13.39 -11.34 7.17
N GLY A 13 12.34 -11.23 8.00
CA GLY A 13 12.20 -10.16 8.98
C GLY A 13 12.02 -8.77 8.35
N VAL A 14 11.51 -8.74 7.12
CA VAL A 14 11.36 -7.50 6.34
C VAL A 14 9.89 -7.09 6.32
N GLY A 15 9.64 -5.88 6.82
CA GLY A 15 8.38 -5.18 6.70
C GLY A 15 8.34 -4.30 5.45
N LEU A 16 7.16 -4.15 4.84
CA LEU A 16 6.89 -3.17 3.80
C LEU A 16 6.15 -1.98 4.39
N ALA A 17 6.84 -0.85 4.55
CA ALA A 17 6.27 0.33 5.20
C ALA A 17 5.94 1.45 4.21
N ALA A 18 4.76 2.06 4.35
CA ALA A 18 4.40 3.25 3.61
C ALA A 18 5.25 4.45 4.06
N THR A 19 5.69 5.28 3.11
CA THR A 19 6.46 6.51 3.42
C THR A 19 5.56 7.72 3.66
N GLY A 20 4.25 7.58 3.43
CA GLY A 20 3.27 8.68 3.44
C GLY A 20 3.24 9.50 2.14
N LYS A 21 4.05 9.16 1.14
CA LYS A 21 4.00 9.81 -0.18
C LYS A 21 3.15 9.00 -1.14
N ALA A 22 2.15 9.63 -1.74
CA ALA A 22 1.34 9.06 -2.80
C ALA A 22 1.29 10.01 -4.00
N ALA A 23 1.14 9.44 -5.20
CA ALA A 23 0.94 10.19 -6.44
C ALA A 23 0.36 9.28 -7.52
N CYS A 24 -0.68 9.75 -8.20
CA CYS A 24 -1.15 9.22 -9.49
C CYS A 24 -1.26 7.69 -9.55
N GLY A 25 -1.99 7.15 -8.59
CA GLY A 25 -2.31 5.74 -8.43
C GLY A 25 -1.24 4.93 -7.72
N GLN A 26 -0.23 5.58 -7.15
CA GLN A 26 0.89 4.93 -6.49
C GLN A 26 1.04 5.42 -5.06
N ILE A 27 1.52 4.55 -4.18
CA ILE A 27 1.98 4.88 -2.84
C ILE A 27 3.42 4.40 -2.67
N GLU A 28 4.32 5.28 -2.24
CA GLU A 28 5.72 4.93 -2.03
C GLU A 28 5.85 4.09 -0.75
N VAL A 29 6.52 2.95 -0.90
CA VAL A 29 6.79 2.01 0.18
C VAL A 29 8.28 1.71 0.25
N ARG A 30 8.76 1.36 1.45
CA ARG A 30 10.15 0.98 1.68
C ARG A 30 10.24 -0.32 2.47
N PRO A 31 11.12 -1.25 2.06
CA PRO A 31 11.45 -2.39 2.88
C PRO A 31 12.23 -1.90 4.11
N ILE A 32 11.89 -2.43 5.28
CA ILE A 32 12.55 -2.14 6.55
C ILE A 32 12.77 -3.43 7.32
N LYS A 33 13.91 -3.56 8.01
CA LYS A 33 14.12 -4.64 8.96
C LYS A 33 13.46 -4.26 10.28
N ILE A 34 12.55 -5.10 10.75
CA ILE A 34 11.81 -4.91 12.00
C ILE A 34 11.60 -6.25 12.71
N PRO A 35 11.44 -6.25 14.05
CA PRO A 35 10.99 -7.44 14.76
C PRO A 35 9.60 -7.87 14.27
N PRO A 36 9.21 -9.14 14.50
CA PRO A 36 7.85 -9.59 14.25
C PRO A 36 6.84 -8.65 14.92
N PRO A 37 5.87 -8.11 14.16
CA PRO A 37 4.87 -7.25 14.74
C PRO A 37 3.92 -8.08 15.63
N PRO A 38 3.41 -7.52 16.74
CA PRO A 38 2.52 -8.24 17.65
C PRO A 38 1.11 -8.44 17.10
N ILE A 39 0.77 -7.73 16.01
CA ILE A 39 -0.47 -7.89 15.25
C ILE A 39 -0.11 -7.98 13.76
N SER A 40 -0.92 -8.70 12.99
CA SER A 40 -0.72 -8.81 11.55
C SER A 40 -0.90 -7.45 10.86
N PRO A 41 -0.03 -7.08 9.90
CA PRO A 41 -0.28 -5.93 9.03
C PRO A 41 -1.58 -6.09 8.22
N PRO A 42 -2.22 -4.99 7.76
CA PRO A 42 -1.78 -3.61 7.92
C PRO A 42 -1.91 -3.07 9.37
N LEU A 43 -0.90 -2.33 9.83
CA LEU A 43 -0.93 -1.69 11.14
C LEU A 43 -0.24 -0.32 11.12
N ARG A 44 -0.66 0.56 12.02
CA ARG A 44 0.02 1.83 12.31
C ARG A 44 0.80 1.68 13.61
N ALA A 45 2.07 2.07 13.62
CA ALA A 45 2.91 2.02 14.82
C ALA A 45 3.85 3.22 14.90
N GLY A 46 4.19 3.62 16.11
CA GLY A 46 5.36 4.46 16.36
C GLY A 46 6.64 3.64 16.18
N ILE A 47 7.74 4.33 15.89
CA ILE A 47 9.06 3.71 15.77
C ILE A 47 10.00 4.28 16.83
N LEU A 48 10.66 3.38 17.55
CA LEU A 48 11.83 3.70 18.36
C LEU A 48 13.09 3.19 17.66
N ARG A 49 14.07 4.07 17.50
CA ARG A 49 15.41 3.70 17.04
C ARG A 49 16.34 3.68 18.24
N SER A 50 16.98 2.54 18.48
CA SER A 50 18.06 2.45 19.44
C SER A 50 19.31 3.16 18.90
N PRO A 51 20.15 3.75 19.77
CA PRO A 51 21.46 4.28 19.39
C PRO A 51 22.34 3.26 18.63
N ASN A 52 22.13 1.96 18.90
CA ASN A 52 22.88 0.86 18.29
C ASN A 52 22.26 0.39 16.96
N GLY A 53 21.30 1.14 16.39
CA GLY A 53 20.69 0.85 15.10
C GLY A 53 19.49 -0.12 15.13
N GLY A 54 19.12 -0.63 16.31
CA GLY A 54 17.92 -1.46 16.49
C GLY A 54 16.62 -0.68 16.29
N LEU A 55 15.57 -1.37 15.82
CA LEU A 55 14.23 -0.82 15.60
C LEU A 55 13.21 -1.55 16.47
N ALA A 56 12.34 -0.80 17.15
CA ALA A 56 11.20 -1.33 17.89
C ALA A 56 9.91 -0.62 17.46
N LEU A 57 8.80 -1.38 17.42
CA LEU A 57 7.47 -0.84 17.18
C LEU A 57 6.83 -0.46 18.53
N ILE A 58 6.25 0.74 18.59
CA ILE A 58 5.55 1.24 19.79
C ILE A 58 4.08 1.46 19.45
N SER A 59 3.19 1.07 20.37
CA SER A 59 1.74 1.26 20.28
C SER A 59 1.15 0.86 18.92
N PRO A 60 1.35 -0.40 18.49
CA PRO A 60 0.79 -0.87 17.23
C PRO A 60 -0.74 -0.90 17.33
N ALA A 61 -1.40 -0.28 16.36
CA ALA A 61 -2.84 -0.27 16.22
C ALA A 61 -3.21 -0.83 14.83
N PRO A 62 -4.26 -1.66 14.73
CA PRO A 62 -4.70 -2.18 13.44
C PRO A 62 -5.19 -1.04 12.53
N THR A 63 -5.01 -1.22 11.23
CA THR A 63 -5.61 -0.40 10.18
C THR A 63 -5.99 -1.32 9.01
N SER A 64 -6.50 -0.77 7.92
CA SER A 64 -6.87 -1.56 6.75
C SER A 64 -6.31 -0.98 5.46
N GLU A 65 -6.18 -1.81 4.43
CA GLU A 65 -5.78 -1.32 3.09
C GLU A 65 -6.80 -0.30 2.55
N ALA A 66 -8.07 -0.48 2.89
CA ALA A 66 -9.15 0.45 2.58
C ALA A 66 -8.89 1.84 3.20
N ASP A 67 -8.58 1.91 4.50
CA ASP A 67 -8.27 3.17 5.18
C ASP A 67 -7.08 3.87 4.52
N LEU A 68 -6.04 3.12 4.13
CA LEU A 68 -4.87 3.68 3.46
C LEU A 68 -5.19 4.30 2.10
N VAL A 69 -6.11 3.69 1.35
CA VAL A 69 -6.60 4.24 0.08
C VAL A 69 -7.41 5.52 0.36
N LEU A 70 -8.30 5.50 1.35
CA LEU A 70 -9.14 6.66 1.69
C LEU A 70 -8.32 7.84 2.23
N GLU A 71 -7.28 7.59 3.02
CA GLU A 71 -6.31 8.61 3.48
C GLU A 71 -5.56 9.28 2.31
N ASN A 72 -5.53 8.65 1.14
CA ASN A 72 -4.81 9.11 -0.05
C ASN A 72 -5.73 9.15 -1.29
N ILE A 73 -7.02 9.40 -1.09
CA ILE A 73 -8.06 9.27 -2.12
C ILE A 73 -7.80 10.14 -3.35
N ASP A 74 -7.25 11.35 -3.17
CA ASP A 74 -6.91 12.29 -4.24
C ASP A 74 -5.87 11.73 -5.23
N TYR A 75 -5.12 10.72 -4.79
CA TYR A 75 -4.12 10.03 -5.60
C TYR A 75 -4.57 8.64 -6.04
N ALA A 76 -5.72 8.15 -5.59
CA ALA A 76 -6.18 6.81 -5.89
C ALA A 76 -6.58 6.65 -7.37
N ILE A 77 -6.48 5.43 -7.86
CA ILE A 77 -7.01 5.03 -9.16
C ILE A 77 -8.49 4.79 -8.98
N GLU A 78 -9.31 5.56 -9.67
CA GLU A 78 -10.70 5.18 -9.90
C GLU A 78 -10.74 4.28 -11.13
N GLY A 79 -11.12 3.01 -10.94
CA GLY A 79 -11.03 2.04 -12.02
C GLY A 79 -11.71 0.71 -11.73
N GLU A 80 -11.37 -0.27 -12.57
CA GLU A 80 -11.90 -1.62 -12.53
C GLU A 80 -10.79 -2.61 -12.88
N ILE A 81 -10.73 -3.74 -12.19
CA ILE A 81 -9.96 -4.91 -12.65
C ILE A 81 -10.94 -5.86 -13.32
N ARG A 82 -10.71 -6.15 -14.59
CA ARG A 82 -11.50 -7.11 -15.36
C ARG A 82 -10.61 -8.03 -16.18
N ARG A 83 -10.79 -9.34 -16.02
CA ARG A 83 -10.00 -10.39 -16.71
C ARG A 83 -8.50 -10.17 -16.55
N GLY A 84 -8.05 -9.83 -15.34
CA GLY A 84 -6.65 -9.56 -15.04
C GLY A 84 -6.07 -8.32 -15.73
N ILE A 85 -6.89 -7.37 -16.16
CA ILE A 85 -6.47 -6.05 -16.65
C ILE A 85 -7.04 -4.98 -15.74
N LEU A 86 -6.17 -4.13 -15.20
CA LEU A 86 -6.55 -2.91 -14.51
C LEU A 86 -6.74 -1.79 -15.54
N THR A 87 -7.91 -1.17 -15.55
CA THR A 87 -8.20 0.06 -16.30
C THR A 87 -8.76 1.12 -15.36
N GLY A 88 -8.35 2.37 -15.51
CA GLY A 88 -8.87 3.45 -14.67
C GLY A 88 -8.26 4.81 -14.99
N VAL A 89 -8.44 5.75 -14.07
CA VAL A 89 -7.90 7.10 -14.14
C VAL A 89 -7.28 7.47 -12.79
N ALA A 90 -6.11 8.10 -12.81
CA ALA A 90 -5.54 8.78 -11.64
C ALA A 90 -4.82 10.06 -12.10
N CYS A 91 -4.92 11.15 -11.33
CA CYS A 91 -4.38 12.47 -11.71
C CYS A 91 -4.76 12.91 -13.15
N GLY A 92 -5.98 12.63 -13.59
CA GLY A 92 -6.45 12.94 -14.96
C GLY A 92 -5.79 12.12 -16.08
N ARG A 93 -4.97 11.11 -15.76
CA ARG A 93 -4.30 10.24 -16.73
C ARG A 93 -4.98 8.89 -16.79
N LYS A 94 -5.22 8.38 -18.01
CA LYS A 94 -5.71 7.02 -18.23
C LYS A 94 -4.63 6.01 -17.84
N ILE A 95 -5.03 5.02 -17.06
CA ILE A 95 -4.20 3.91 -16.62
C ILE A 95 -4.70 2.63 -17.28
N LYS A 96 -3.74 1.85 -17.80
CA LYS A 96 -3.97 0.48 -18.25
C LYS A 96 -2.76 -0.36 -17.89
N ALA A 97 -2.97 -1.40 -17.08
CA ALA A 97 -1.90 -2.29 -16.63
C ALA A 97 -2.41 -3.73 -16.54
N LYS A 98 -1.52 -4.70 -16.72
CA LYS A 98 -1.84 -6.09 -16.39
C LYS A 98 -1.92 -6.23 -14.87
N SER A 99 -2.98 -6.84 -14.37
CA SER A 99 -3.17 -7.10 -12.94
C SER A 99 -2.97 -8.58 -12.65
N TYR A 100 -2.18 -8.86 -11.62
CA TYR A 100 -2.07 -10.17 -10.98
C TYR A 100 -2.69 -10.18 -9.58
N VAL A 101 -3.37 -9.09 -9.21
CA VAL A 101 -4.08 -8.98 -7.93
C VAL A 101 -5.32 -9.87 -7.99
N PRO A 102 -5.58 -10.71 -6.97
CA PRO A 102 -6.74 -11.62 -6.95
C PRO A 102 -8.04 -10.85 -6.61
N TYR A 103 -8.41 -9.90 -7.45
CA TYR A 103 -9.59 -9.05 -7.33
C TYR A 103 -10.18 -8.76 -8.72
N GLU A 104 -11.50 -8.77 -8.83
CA GLU A 104 -12.25 -8.40 -10.04
C GLU A 104 -13.39 -7.46 -9.63
N GLY A 105 -13.62 -6.40 -10.42
CA GLY A 105 -14.66 -5.40 -10.18
C GLY A 105 -14.15 -3.97 -9.98
N PRO A 106 -15.06 -3.01 -9.72
CA PRO A 106 -14.72 -1.60 -9.54
C PRO A 106 -13.96 -1.37 -8.24
N LEU A 107 -13.05 -0.39 -8.22
CA LEU A 107 -12.21 -0.08 -7.09
C LEU A 107 -11.78 1.39 -7.06
N LEU A 108 -11.47 1.84 -5.85
CA LEU A 108 -10.41 2.83 -5.63
C LEU A 108 -9.15 2.08 -5.20
N GLY A 109 -7.98 2.46 -5.70
CA GLY A 109 -6.78 1.77 -5.25
C GLY A 109 -5.45 2.46 -5.52
N LEU A 110 -4.45 2.00 -4.79
CA LEU A 110 -3.08 2.48 -4.86
C LEU A 110 -2.14 1.31 -5.08
N VAL A 111 -1.19 1.48 -5.98
CA VAL A 111 -0.14 0.49 -6.23
C VAL A 111 1.07 0.81 -5.36
N PRO A 112 1.46 -0.08 -4.43
CA PRO A 112 2.71 0.08 -3.68
C PRO A 112 3.91 0.04 -4.62
N VAL A 113 4.75 1.07 -4.60
CA VAL A 113 5.97 1.17 -5.42
C VAL A 113 7.17 1.58 -4.58
N LYS A 114 8.37 1.17 -4.97
CA LYS A 114 9.61 1.59 -4.30
C LYS A 114 9.92 3.08 -4.48
N ARG A 115 9.50 3.65 -5.61
CA ARG A 115 9.71 5.06 -5.99
C ARG A 115 8.54 5.49 -6.88
N LEU A 116 8.00 6.68 -6.60
CA LEU A 116 6.96 7.30 -7.44
C LEU A 116 7.53 7.66 -8.82
N GLY A 117 6.72 7.50 -9.86
CA GLY A 117 7.11 7.85 -11.23
C GLY A 117 6.11 7.34 -12.25
N ASP A 118 6.62 6.82 -13.37
CA ASP A 118 5.79 6.23 -14.41
C ASP A 118 4.94 5.08 -13.87
N PHE A 119 3.69 5.01 -14.33
CA PHE A 119 2.78 3.98 -13.89
C PHE A 119 3.24 2.60 -14.37
N PRO A 120 3.30 1.58 -13.48
CA PRO A 120 3.79 0.27 -13.86
C PRO A 120 2.86 -0.41 -14.87
N ARG A 121 3.46 -1.07 -15.88
CA ARG A 121 2.70 -1.85 -16.88
C ARG A 121 2.07 -3.13 -16.32
N ALA A 122 2.56 -3.59 -15.18
CA ALA A 122 2.07 -4.77 -14.47
C ALA A 122 1.99 -4.51 -12.97
N VAL A 123 0.89 -4.91 -12.35
CA VAL A 123 0.59 -4.71 -10.93
C VAL A 123 0.45 -6.07 -10.26
N PHE A 124 1.34 -6.34 -9.31
CA PHE A 124 1.35 -7.60 -8.54
C PHE A 124 0.69 -7.47 -7.16
N ARG A 125 0.64 -6.24 -6.64
CA ARG A 125 -0.03 -5.89 -5.38
C ARG A 125 -0.73 -4.56 -5.54
N MET A 126 -1.88 -4.42 -4.91
CA MET A 126 -2.65 -3.19 -4.88
C MET A 126 -3.36 -3.09 -3.53
N LEU A 127 -3.37 -1.90 -2.95
CA LEU A 127 -4.26 -1.56 -1.84
C LEU A 127 -5.61 -1.20 -2.44
N ILE A 128 -6.68 -1.86 -2.00
CA ILE A 128 -8.00 -1.74 -2.63
C ILE A 128 -9.03 -1.29 -1.60
N TYR A 129 -9.71 -0.18 -1.92
CA TYR A 129 -11.02 0.14 -1.38
C TYR A 129 -12.08 -0.33 -2.37
N ARG A 130 -12.91 -1.28 -1.92
CA ARG A 130 -14.00 -1.80 -2.74
C ARG A 130 -15.13 -0.78 -2.75
N LEU A 131 -15.49 -0.31 -3.95
CA LEU A 131 -16.67 0.52 -4.13
C LEU A 131 -17.91 -0.38 -3.95
N ALA A 132 -18.38 -0.48 -2.71
CA ALA A 132 -19.74 -0.97 -2.47
C ALA A 132 -20.68 0.15 -2.91
N LEU A 133 -21.24 0.04 -4.11
CA LEU A 133 -22.45 0.78 -4.42
C LEU A 133 -23.56 0.19 -3.53
N PRO A 134 -24.29 1.01 -2.75
CA PRO A 134 -25.54 0.56 -2.16
C PRO A 134 -26.54 0.10 -3.22
#